data_AF-X1QIF9-F1
#
_entry.id   AF-X1QIF9-F1
#
_cell.length_a   1.000
_cell.length_b   1.000
_cell.length_c   1.000
_cell.angle_alpha   90.00
_cell.angle_beta   90.00
_cell.angle_gamma   90.00
#
_symmetry.space_group_name_H-M   'P 1'
#
loop_
_entity.id
_entity.type
_entity.pdbx_description
1 polymer ?
#
loop_
_entity_poly.entity_id
_entity_poly.type
_entity_poly.pdbx_seq_one_letter_code
_entity_poly.pdbx_strand_id
1 'polypeptide(L)'
;ARDKDISGIVLADIDLDLANKVKNKIKSDKVTTVKLDAAKVEDIERAAKGVDVIINLTLTAFCSNIMRAALRSGAHYVDTSFGEPTLLDIRARDNILSQIIEKRPVELDREFKEAGLTGLVGCGGSPGVVNVLARYVCDKLDRVDEIHIKLGSRSLESSAEVVSAWEPTWSPFRALWGYAVEPTVFEGGEYRKYPIYAKYEDYTFPDPVGTIPLVLPSTPGADNAATV
;
A
#
# COMPACT_ATOMS: atom_id res chain seq x y z
N ALA A 1 15.07 15.00 1.43
CA ALA A 1 15.75 16.20 0.91
C ALA A 1 16.30 17.12 2.00
N ARG A 2 15.53 17.39 3.07
CA ARG A 2 16.01 18.21 4.21
C ARG A 2 16.89 17.43 5.19
N ASP A 3 16.67 16.12 5.29
CA ASP A 3 17.46 15.24 6.12
C ASP A 3 18.94 15.28 5.73
N LYS A 4 19.83 15.30 6.72
CA LYS A 4 21.28 15.40 6.54
C LYS A 4 21.89 14.07 6.12
N ASP A 5 21.28 12.96 6.53
CA ASP A 5 21.79 11.61 6.26
C ASP A 5 21.48 11.17 4.81
N ILE A 6 20.55 11.86 4.15
CA ILE A 6 20.26 11.65 2.73
C ILE A 6 21.20 12.49 1.87
N SER A 7 22.12 11.86 1.16
CA SER A 7 23.07 12.53 0.25
C SER A 7 22.44 12.91 -1.10
N GLY A 8 21.51 12.10 -1.61
CA GLY A 8 20.84 12.30 -2.89
C GLY A 8 19.50 11.56 -2.99
N ILE A 9 18.65 12.01 -3.91
CA ILE A 9 17.35 11.41 -4.24
C ILE A 9 17.22 11.41 -5.76
N VAL A 10 17.06 10.23 -6.34
CA VAL A 10 16.70 10.06 -7.76
C VAL A 10 15.18 9.91 -7.85
N LEU A 11 14.50 10.92 -8.37
CA LEU A 11 13.06 10.87 -8.62
C LEU A 11 12.82 10.35 -10.04
N ALA A 12 12.31 9.13 -10.14
CA ALA A 12 12.10 8.45 -11.41
C ALA A 12 10.60 8.29 -11.72
N ASP A 13 10.19 8.65 -12.93
CA ASP A 13 8.81 8.50 -13.40
C ASP A 13 8.78 8.27 -14.92
N ILE A 14 7.71 7.66 -15.44
CA ILE A 14 7.50 7.53 -16.89
C ILE A 14 7.25 8.91 -17.52
N ASP A 15 6.68 9.84 -16.76
CA ASP A 15 6.50 11.24 -17.09
C ASP A 15 7.58 12.11 -16.42
N LEU A 16 8.62 12.42 -17.19
CA LEU A 16 9.74 13.25 -16.73
C LEU A 16 9.30 14.67 -16.35
N ASP A 17 8.25 15.21 -16.97
CA ASP A 17 7.78 16.56 -16.70
C ASP A 17 7.09 16.61 -15.33
N LEU A 18 6.34 15.58 -14.95
CA LEU A 18 5.80 15.44 -13.59
C LEU A 18 6.92 15.34 -12.55
N ALA A 19 7.94 14.51 -12.79
CA ALA A 19 9.10 14.42 -11.91
C ALA A 19 9.81 15.78 -11.75
N ASN A 20 9.99 16.52 -12.85
CA ASN A 20 10.57 17.86 -12.84
C ASN A 20 9.70 18.88 -12.07
N LYS A 21 8.37 18.82 -12.19
CA LYS A 21 7.46 19.65 -11.39
C LYS A 21 7.64 19.40 -9.89
N VAL A 22 7.75 18.15 -9.47
CA VAL A 22 8.00 17.79 -8.05
C VAL A 22 9.37 18.30 -7.59
N LYS A 23 10.43 18.08 -8.38
CA LYS A 23 11.77 18.63 -8.08
C LYS A 23 11.73 20.16 -7.92
N ASN A 24 11.07 20.87 -8.83
CA ASN A 24 10.94 22.33 -8.80
C ASN A 24 10.11 22.84 -7.61
N LYS A 25 9.17 22.03 -7.10
CA LYS A 25 8.43 22.33 -5.87
C LYS A 25 9.30 22.12 -4.63
N ILE A 26 10.09 21.06 -4.58
CA ILE A 26 10.97 20.73 -3.44
C ILE A 26 12.16 21.70 -3.34
N LYS A 27 12.70 22.18 -4.48
CA LYS A 27 13.83 23.12 -4.58
C LYS A 27 15.05 22.67 -3.78
N SER A 28 15.52 21.46 -4.03
CA SER A 28 16.71 20.90 -3.38
C SER A 28 17.66 20.30 -4.41
N ASP A 29 18.95 20.65 -4.29
CA ASP A 29 20.01 20.14 -5.16
C ASP A 29 20.28 18.64 -4.98
N LYS A 30 19.77 18.06 -3.88
CA LYS A 30 19.81 16.61 -3.65
C LYS A 30 18.89 15.84 -4.59
N VAL A 31 17.92 16.50 -5.24
CA VAL A 31 16.93 15.83 -6.09
C VAL A 31 17.34 15.89 -7.55
N THR A 32 17.55 14.72 -8.16
CA THR A 32 17.67 14.54 -9.61
C THR A 32 16.42 13.86 -10.15
N THR A 33 16.17 14.02 -11.44
CA THR A 33 15.01 13.46 -12.12
C THR A 33 15.46 12.60 -13.29
N VAL A 34 14.78 11.48 -13.51
CA VAL A 34 15.08 10.57 -14.61
C VAL A 34 13.77 9.99 -15.18
N LYS A 35 13.73 9.83 -16.50
CA LYS A 35 12.63 9.11 -17.15
C LYS A 35 12.87 7.62 -16.99
N LEU A 36 11.88 6.89 -16.48
CA LEU A 36 11.97 5.46 -16.21
C LEU A 36 10.64 4.77 -16.50
N ASP A 37 10.69 3.64 -17.17
CA ASP A 37 9.56 2.75 -17.36
C ASP A 37 9.67 1.55 -16.40
N ALA A 38 8.81 1.50 -15.38
CA ALA A 38 8.86 0.45 -14.36
C ALA A 38 8.44 -0.94 -14.89
N ALA A 39 7.88 -1.02 -16.10
CA ALA A 39 7.67 -2.28 -16.79
C ALA A 39 8.99 -2.93 -17.24
N LYS A 40 10.10 -2.18 -17.29
CA LYS A 40 11.42 -2.63 -17.75
C LYS A 40 12.39 -2.67 -16.58
N VAL A 41 12.76 -3.87 -16.14
CA VAL A 41 13.67 -4.08 -15.00
C VAL A 41 15.02 -3.39 -15.22
N GLU A 42 15.52 -3.41 -16.46
CA GLU A 42 16.80 -2.80 -16.84
C GLU A 42 16.77 -1.26 -16.73
N ASP A 43 15.60 -0.62 -16.92
CA ASP A 43 15.46 0.81 -16.71
C ASP A 43 15.58 1.16 -15.22
N ILE A 44 15.00 0.31 -14.36
CA ILE A 44 15.07 0.45 -12.91
C ILE A 44 16.51 0.26 -12.41
N GLU A 45 17.21 -0.79 -12.86
CA GLU A 45 18.60 -1.04 -12.50
C GLU A 45 19.53 0.12 -12.87
N ARG A 46 19.34 0.73 -14.05
CA ARG A 46 20.14 1.90 -14.45
C ARG A 46 19.92 3.10 -13.52
N ALA A 47 18.68 3.34 -13.10
CA ALA A 47 18.36 4.43 -12.17
C ALA A 47 18.78 4.14 -10.72
N ALA A 48 18.80 2.87 -10.32
CA ALA A 48 19.14 2.42 -8.98
C ALA A 48 20.65 2.30 -8.72
N LYS A 49 21.49 2.53 -9.73
CA LYS A 49 22.95 2.40 -9.60
C LYS A 49 23.51 3.29 -8.48
N GLY A 50 24.04 2.66 -7.44
CA GLY A 50 24.64 3.36 -6.29
C GLY A 50 23.63 3.94 -5.31
N VAL A 51 22.36 3.52 -5.39
CA VAL A 51 21.31 3.89 -4.43
C VAL A 51 21.23 2.83 -3.33
N ASP A 52 21.14 3.27 -2.07
CA ASP A 52 21.05 2.36 -0.91
C ASP A 52 19.63 1.77 -0.75
N VAL A 53 18.59 2.54 -1.08
CA VAL A 53 17.18 2.16 -0.88
C VAL A 53 16.31 2.62 -2.06
N ILE A 54 15.49 1.70 -2.60
CA ILE A 54 14.44 2.01 -3.57
C ILE A 54 13.10 2.12 -2.85
N ILE A 55 12.46 3.29 -2.95
CA ILE A 55 11.10 3.52 -2.44
C ILE A 55 10.12 3.48 -3.61
N ASN A 56 9.33 2.43 -3.70
CA ASN A 56 8.33 2.22 -4.72
C ASN A 56 7.00 2.88 -4.35
N LEU A 57 6.67 3.96 -5.04
CA LEU A 57 5.37 4.65 -4.97
C LEU A 57 4.66 4.65 -6.33
N THR A 58 4.91 3.61 -7.13
CA THR A 58 4.34 3.45 -8.47
C THR A 58 3.12 2.51 -8.45
N LEU A 59 2.62 2.14 -9.63
CA LEU A 59 1.56 1.13 -9.74
C LEU A 59 2.06 -0.21 -9.21
N THR A 60 1.21 -0.84 -8.42
CA THR A 60 1.53 -2.07 -7.69
C THR A 60 1.80 -3.30 -8.57
N ALA A 61 1.36 -3.27 -9.83
CA ALA A 61 1.71 -4.28 -10.83
C ALA A 61 3.22 -4.33 -11.16
N PHE A 62 3.96 -3.27 -10.82
CA PHE A 62 5.41 -3.21 -11.00
C PHE A 62 6.20 -3.60 -9.76
N CYS A 63 5.55 -3.93 -8.63
CA CYS A 63 6.25 -4.25 -7.37
C CYS A 63 7.30 -5.35 -7.58
N SER A 64 6.96 -6.47 -8.23
CA SER A 64 7.90 -7.57 -8.43
C SER A 64 9.07 -7.21 -9.36
N ASN A 65 8.86 -6.36 -10.36
CA ASN A 65 9.96 -5.84 -11.20
C ASN A 65 10.93 -5.01 -10.38
N ILE A 66 10.40 -4.12 -9.54
CA ILE A 66 11.20 -3.20 -8.73
C ILE A 66 11.92 -3.95 -7.60
N MET A 67 11.28 -4.94 -6.97
CA MET A 67 11.94 -5.81 -5.98
C MET A 67 13.12 -6.58 -6.60
N ARG A 68 12.94 -7.15 -7.80
CA ARG A 68 14.05 -7.82 -8.52
C ARG A 68 15.17 -6.85 -8.87
N ALA A 69 14.85 -5.63 -9.30
CA ALA A 69 15.85 -4.60 -9.58
C ALA A 69 16.60 -4.16 -8.31
N ALA A 70 15.90 -4.04 -7.17
CA ALA A 70 16.50 -3.71 -5.88
C ALA A 70 17.54 -4.76 -5.47
N LEU A 71 17.17 -6.05 -5.53
CA LEU A 71 18.09 -7.17 -5.26
C LEU A 71 19.34 -7.13 -6.16
N ARG A 72 19.15 -6.96 -7.47
CA ARG A 72 20.26 -6.91 -8.44
C ARG A 72 21.15 -5.70 -8.26
N SER A 73 20.59 -4.60 -7.76
CA SER A 73 21.32 -3.36 -7.50
C SER A 73 21.99 -3.33 -6.13
N GLY A 74 21.75 -4.35 -5.28
CA GLY A 74 22.25 -4.36 -3.91
C GLY A 74 21.54 -3.34 -2.99
N ALA A 75 20.31 -2.96 -3.31
CA ALA A 75 19.55 -1.92 -2.62
C ALA A 75 18.44 -2.52 -1.76
N HIS A 76 18.14 -1.89 -0.63
CA HIS A 76 16.93 -2.18 0.14
C HIS A 76 15.68 -1.75 -0.65
N TYR A 77 14.54 -2.34 -0.32
CA TYR A 77 13.26 -2.07 -0.96
C TYR A 77 12.23 -1.60 0.07
N VAL A 78 11.46 -0.58 -0.27
CA VAL A 78 10.30 -0.12 0.51
C VAL A 78 9.13 0.13 -0.44
N ASP A 79 7.92 -0.28 -0.09
CA ASP A 79 6.70 0.13 -0.78
C ASP A 79 5.55 0.42 0.20
N THR A 80 4.38 0.74 -0.34
CA THR A 80 3.16 1.00 0.43
C THR A 80 2.07 -0.06 0.20
N SER A 81 2.40 -1.21 -0.40
CA SER A 81 1.44 -2.19 -0.88
C SER A 81 1.89 -3.62 -0.60
N PHE A 82 1.15 -4.63 -1.10
CA PHE A 82 1.62 -6.01 -1.13
C PHE A 82 1.81 -6.53 -2.58
N GLY A 83 1.74 -5.62 -3.56
CA GLY A 83 1.76 -5.92 -4.98
C GLY A 83 0.44 -6.50 -5.52
N GLU A 84 0.33 -6.55 -6.85
CA GLU A 84 -0.73 -7.26 -7.55
C GLU A 84 -0.20 -7.90 -8.83
N PRO A 85 -0.74 -9.05 -9.23
CA PRO A 85 -0.21 -9.80 -10.36
C PRO A 85 -0.57 -9.18 -11.72
N THR A 86 -1.56 -8.29 -11.78
CA THR A 86 -2.03 -7.71 -13.05
C THR A 86 -2.76 -6.39 -12.88
N LEU A 87 -2.78 -5.61 -13.97
CA LEU A 87 -3.56 -4.38 -14.11
C LEU A 87 -4.97 -4.62 -14.68
N LEU A 88 -5.27 -5.83 -15.15
CA LEU A 88 -6.46 -6.10 -15.99
C LEU A 88 -7.51 -7.03 -15.37
N ASP A 89 -7.15 -7.78 -14.33
CA ASP A 89 -8.10 -8.67 -13.63
C ASP A 89 -8.43 -8.12 -12.25
N ILE A 90 -9.68 -7.69 -12.10
CA ILE A 90 -10.20 -7.11 -10.86
C ILE A 90 -10.43 -8.18 -9.76
N ARG A 91 -10.21 -9.46 -10.04
CA ARG A 91 -10.32 -10.55 -9.06
C ARG A 91 -8.99 -11.21 -8.75
N ALA A 92 -7.93 -10.87 -9.47
CA ALA A 92 -6.62 -11.46 -9.22
C ALA A 92 -6.08 -11.00 -7.85
N ARG A 93 -5.59 -11.98 -7.07
CA ARG A 93 -5.06 -11.76 -5.71
C ARG A 93 -3.75 -12.47 -5.43
N ASP A 94 -3.03 -12.96 -6.43
CA ASP A 94 -1.75 -13.62 -6.19
C ASP A 94 -0.66 -12.56 -5.90
N ASN A 95 -0.48 -12.24 -4.63
CA ASN A 95 0.41 -11.20 -4.13
C ASN A 95 1.00 -11.63 -2.79
N ILE A 96 1.84 -10.79 -2.19
CA ILE A 96 2.54 -11.16 -0.95
C ILE A 96 1.56 -11.44 0.20
N LEU A 97 0.46 -10.69 0.29
CA LEU A 97 -0.52 -10.91 1.35
C LEU A 97 -1.25 -12.25 1.21
N SER A 98 -1.64 -12.66 0.00
CA SER A 98 -2.26 -13.97 -0.20
C SER A 98 -1.28 -15.12 0.02
N GLN A 99 0.00 -14.94 -0.33
CA GLN A 99 1.05 -15.92 0.00
C GLN A 99 1.14 -16.14 1.51
N ILE A 100 1.08 -15.08 2.31
CA ILE A 100 1.09 -15.16 3.78
C ILE A 100 -0.18 -15.87 4.30
N ILE A 101 -1.36 -15.44 3.83
CA ILE A 101 -2.66 -16.01 4.25
C ILE A 101 -2.73 -17.52 3.94
N GLU A 102 -2.24 -17.92 2.76
CA GLU A 102 -2.26 -19.29 2.27
C GLU A 102 -1.04 -20.10 2.75
N LYS A 103 -0.16 -19.50 3.57
CA LYS A 103 1.08 -20.12 4.08
C LYS A 103 2.01 -20.63 2.97
N ARG A 104 2.03 -19.94 1.83
CA ARG A 104 2.97 -20.16 0.73
C ARG A 104 4.31 -19.44 1.01
N PRO A 105 5.41 -19.86 0.35
CA PRO A 105 6.64 -19.08 0.36
C PRO A 105 6.39 -17.66 -0.14
N VAL A 106 6.92 -16.68 0.58
CA VAL A 106 6.83 -15.26 0.22
C VAL A 106 7.80 -14.96 -0.92
N GLU A 107 7.31 -14.28 -1.96
CA GLU A 107 8.11 -13.89 -3.12
C GLU A 107 9.38 -13.14 -2.68
N LEU A 108 10.54 -13.62 -3.15
CA LEU A 108 11.87 -13.04 -2.94
C LEU A 108 12.37 -12.99 -1.48
N ASP A 109 11.65 -13.54 -0.50
CA ASP A 109 12.05 -13.50 0.91
C ASP A 109 13.44 -14.14 1.15
N ARG A 110 13.70 -15.28 0.51
CA ARG A 110 14.99 -15.98 0.63
C ARG A 110 16.11 -15.16 0.01
N GLU A 111 15.88 -14.60 -1.17
CA GLU A 111 16.86 -13.83 -1.93
C GLU A 111 17.25 -12.53 -1.20
N PHE A 112 16.30 -11.82 -0.60
CA PHE A 112 16.61 -10.64 0.23
C PHE A 112 17.43 -11.02 1.46
N LYS A 113 17.09 -12.13 2.14
CA LYS A 113 17.86 -12.63 3.29
C LYS A 113 19.29 -13.03 2.94
N GLU A 114 19.46 -13.80 1.86
CA GLU A 114 20.78 -14.24 1.38
C GLU A 114 21.66 -13.06 0.95
N ALA A 115 21.07 -12.00 0.39
CA ALA A 115 21.77 -10.77 0.02
C ALA A 115 22.06 -9.84 1.23
N GLY A 116 21.52 -10.12 2.42
CA GLY A 116 21.62 -9.22 3.57
C GLY A 116 20.83 -7.91 3.40
N LEU A 117 19.81 -7.92 2.54
CA LEU A 117 18.98 -6.77 2.22
C LEU A 117 17.62 -6.85 2.92
N THR A 118 16.91 -5.72 2.94
CA THR A 118 15.58 -5.62 3.56
C THR A 118 14.57 -5.23 2.49
N GLY A 119 13.50 -6.01 2.38
CA GLY A 119 12.28 -5.64 1.66
C GLY A 119 11.18 -5.32 2.66
N LEU A 120 10.81 -4.04 2.78
CA LEU A 120 9.74 -3.57 3.64
C LEU A 120 8.49 -3.28 2.80
N VAL A 121 7.49 -4.14 2.90
CA VAL A 121 6.22 -4.00 2.18
C VAL A 121 5.13 -3.39 3.06
N GLY A 122 4.18 -2.69 2.45
CA GLY A 122 2.99 -2.17 3.15
C GLY A 122 3.31 -1.02 4.12
N CYS A 123 4.28 -0.16 3.81
CA CYS A 123 4.68 0.99 4.63
C CYS A 123 3.83 2.26 4.35
N GLY A 124 2.50 2.11 4.25
CA GLY A 124 1.56 3.20 3.98
C GLY A 124 0.78 3.67 5.22
N GLY A 125 -0.48 4.07 5.01
CA GLY A 125 -1.42 4.36 6.10
C GLY A 125 -2.08 3.08 6.62
N SER A 126 -2.75 2.36 5.71
CA SER A 126 -3.40 1.08 5.97
C SER A 126 -3.28 0.22 4.70
N PRO A 127 -2.34 -0.75 4.64
CA PRO A 127 -1.38 -1.16 5.68
C PRO A 127 -0.30 -0.10 5.97
N GLY A 128 0.36 -0.21 7.14
CA GLY A 128 1.50 0.61 7.56
C GLY A 128 1.30 1.23 8.94
N VAL A 129 0.89 2.49 9.00
CA VAL A 129 0.65 3.21 10.27
C VAL A 129 -0.29 2.42 11.19
N VAL A 130 -1.39 1.87 10.67
CA VAL A 130 -2.31 1.06 11.48
C VAL A 130 -1.63 -0.16 12.10
N ASN A 131 -0.70 -0.80 11.38
CA ASN A 131 0.04 -1.96 11.87
C ASN A 131 1.02 -1.58 12.98
N VAL A 132 1.72 -0.44 12.82
CA VAL A 132 2.63 0.08 13.85
C VAL A 132 1.85 0.49 15.10
N LEU A 133 0.71 1.16 14.96
CA LEU A 133 -0.15 1.53 16.08
C LEU A 133 -0.72 0.31 16.79
N ALA A 134 -1.21 -0.68 16.05
CA ALA A 134 -1.68 -1.94 16.61
C ALA A 134 -0.57 -2.61 17.42
N ARG A 135 0.64 -2.75 16.85
CA ARG A 135 1.78 -3.35 17.56
C ARG A 135 2.16 -2.58 18.82
N TYR A 136 2.22 -1.25 18.73
CA TYR A 136 2.54 -0.38 19.85
C TYR A 136 1.57 -0.52 21.03
N VAL A 137 0.27 -0.71 20.75
CA VAL A 137 -0.74 -0.97 21.78
C VAL A 137 -0.61 -2.39 22.32
N CYS A 138 -0.40 -3.39 21.45
CA CYS A 138 -0.21 -4.79 21.86
C CYS A 138 0.95 -4.94 22.84
N ASP A 139 2.06 -4.23 22.64
CA ASP A 139 3.23 -4.27 23.53
C ASP A 139 2.97 -3.75 24.96
N LYS A 140 1.81 -3.12 25.20
CA LYS A 140 1.40 -2.57 26.50
C LYS A 140 0.35 -3.42 27.21
N LEU A 141 -0.10 -4.50 26.59
CA LEU A 141 -1.13 -5.39 27.13
C LEU A 141 -0.49 -6.74 27.47
N ASP A 142 -0.91 -7.35 28.57
CA ASP A 142 -0.44 -8.70 28.94
C ASP A 142 -0.89 -9.75 27.91
N ARG A 143 -2.05 -9.50 27.28
CA ARG A 143 -2.68 -10.35 26.28
C ARG A 143 -3.58 -9.51 25.37
N VAL A 144 -3.61 -9.88 24.09
CA VAL A 144 -4.51 -9.33 23.08
C VAL A 144 -5.37 -10.46 22.54
N ASP A 145 -6.68 -10.38 22.72
CA ASP A 145 -7.63 -11.36 22.20
C ASP A 145 -8.10 -11.01 20.79
N GLU A 146 -8.32 -9.73 20.52
CA GLU A 146 -8.85 -9.24 19.24
C GLU A 146 -8.22 -7.88 18.88
N ILE A 147 -8.08 -7.62 17.58
CA ILE A 147 -7.67 -6.32 17.03
C ILE A 147 -8.75 -5.93 16.02
N HIS A 148 -9.33 -4.75 16.15
CA HIS A 148 -10.34 -4.26 15.21
C HIS A 148 -9.85 -2.93 14.64
N ILE A 149 -9.64 -2.88 13.33
CA ILE A 149 -9.17 -1.70 12.59
C ILE A 149 -10.36 -1.12 11.82
N LYS A 150 -10.92 -0.01 12.30
CA LYS A 150 -12.06 0.68 11.68
C LYS A 150 -11.61 1.92 10.93
N LEU A 151 -11.85 1.94 9.63
CA LEU A 151 -11.63 3.06 8.72
C LEU A 151 -12.95 3.52 8.14
N GLY A 152 -13.18 4.82 8.10
CA GLY A 152 -14.35 5.38 7.46
C GLY A 152 -14.12 6.82 7.08
N SER A 153 -14.80 7.24 6.03
CA SER A 153 -14.69 8.58 5.46
C SER A 153 -16.08 9.14 5.28
N ARG A 154 -16.24 10.44 5.53
CA ARG A 154 -17.49 11.16 5.28
C ARG A 154 -17.14 12.52 4.71
N SER A 155 -17.72 12.87 3.56
CA SER A 155 -17.68 14.25 3.10
C SER A 155 -18.46 15.12 4.09
N LEU A 156 -17.80 16.14 4.63
CA LEU A 156 -18.44 17.14 5.48
C LEU A 156 -19.18 18.20 4.62
N GLU A 157 -18.91 18.25 3.33
CA GLU A 157 -19.57 19.11 2.36
C GLU A 157 -20.66 18.32 1.62
N SER A 158 -21.87 18.87 1.58
CA SER A 158 -22.95 18.33 0.76
C SER A 158 -22.85 18.89 -0.65
N SER A 159 -22.73 18.02 -1.66
CA SER A 159 -22.85 18.41 -3.06
C SER A 159 -24.21 17.98 -3.63
N ALA A 160 -24.79 18.84 -4.46
CA ALA A 160 -26.09 18.62 -5.09
C ALA A 160 -26.00 17.79 -6.40
N GLU A 161 -24.79 17.49 -6.87
CA GLU A 161 -24.58 16.77 -8.12
C GLU A 161 -24.43 15.26 -7.92
N VAL A 162 -25.13 14.45 -8.70
CA VAL A 162 -25.10 12.97 -8.60
C VAL A 162 -23.67 12.43 -8.79
N VAL A 163 -22.86 13.08 -9.62
CA VAL A 163 -21.45 12.70 -9.86
C VAL A 163 -20.56 12.82 -8.61
N SER A 164 -20.92 13.69 -7.65
CA SER A 164 -20.20 13.79 -6.38
C SER A 164 -20.47 12.65 -5.40
N ALA A 165 -21.47 11.79 -5.67
CA ALA A 165 -21.79 10.67 -4.79
C ALA A 165 -20.72 9.55 -4.85
N TRP A 166 -19.96 9.46 -5.95
CA TRP A 166 -18.85 8.53 -6.10
C TRP A 166 -17.76 9.13 -6.98
N GLU A 167 -16.85 9.87 -6.33
CA GLU A 167 -15.70 10.54 -6.95
C GLU A 167 -14.41 9.98 -6.32
N PRO A 168 -13.93 8.79 -6.77
CA PRO A 168 -12.73 8.22 -6.20
C PRO A 168 -11.55 9.16 -6.45
N THR A 169 -10.82 9.51 -5.38
CA THR A 169 -9.61 10.35 -5.49
C THR A 169 -8.40 9.58 -6.04
N TRP A 170 -8.59 8.31 -6.40
CA TRP A 170 -7.61 7.40 -6.98
C TRP A 170 -8.22 6.58 -8.12
N SER A 171 -7.48 5.59 -8.63
CA SER A 171 -7.90 4.71 -9.73
C SER A 171 -9.31 4.12 -9.52
N PRO A 172 -10.28 4.40 -10.41
CA PRO A 172 -11.62 3.82 -10.33
C PRO A 172 -11.61 2.29 -10.40
N PHE A 173 -10.66 1.71 -11.14
CA PHE A 173 -10.48 0.25 -11.19
C PHE A 173 -10.14 -0.31 -9.80
N ARG A 174 -9.24 0.35 -9.05
CA ARG A 174 -8.88 -0.05 -7.69
C ARG A 174 -10.01 0.19 -6.69
N ALA A 175 -10.77 1.28 -6.84
CA ALA A 175 -11.96 1.52 -6.03
C ALA A 175 -13.00 0.40 -6.23
N LEU A 176 -13.30 0.03 -7.48
CA LEU A 176 -14.22 -1.07 -7.80
C LEU A 176 -13.73 -2.44 -7.32
N TRP A 177 -12.41 -2.67 -7.32
CA TRP A 177 -11.81 -3.89 -6.81
C TRP A 177 -12.13 -4.11 -5.33
N GLY A 178 -12.14 -3.02 -4.54
CA GLY A 178 -12.55 -3.01 -3.14
C GLY A 178 -13.94 -3.63 -2.90
N TYR A 179 -14.83 -3.50 -3.88
CA TYR A 179 -16.22 -3.98 -3.85
C TYR A 179 -16.44 -5.33 -4.54
N ALA A 180 -15.43 -5.89 -5.20
CA ALA A 180 -15.56 -7.07 -6.05
C ALA A 180 -14.95 -8.34 -5.44
N VAL A 181 -14.30 -8.23 -4.28
CA VAL A 181 -13.46 -9.27 -3.69
C VAL A 181 -13.93 -9.62 -2.29
N GLU A 182 -13.90 -10.91 -1.94
CA GLU A 182 -14.30 -11.37 -0.60
C GLU A 182 -13.28 -10.93 0.48
N PRO A 183 -13.74 -10.30 1.59
CA PRO A 183 -12.91 -10.07 2.76
C PRO A 183 -12.39 -11.37 3.36
N THR A 184 -11.19 -11.31 3.94
CA THR A 184 -10.59 -12.40 4.70
C THR A 184 -10.25 -11.88 6.10
N VAL A 185 -10.74 -12.56 7.12
CA VAL A 185 -10.57 -12.21 8.55
C VAL A 185 -9.84 -13.34 9.25
N PHE A 186 -8.96 -13.02 10.18
CA PHE A 186 -8.30 -14.02 11.02
C PHE A 186 -9.10 -14.19 12.33
N GLU A 187 -9.77 -15.33 12.50
CA GLU A 187 -10.59 -15.61 13.68
C GLU A 187 -10.48 -17.08 14.10
N GLY A 188 -10.42 -17.33 15.42
CA GLY A 188 -10.30 -18.69 15.95
C GLY A 188 -9.03 -19.42 15.51
N GLY A 189 -7.96 -18.70 15.18
CA GLY A 189 -6.68 -19.28 14.74
C GLY A 189 -6.58 -19.60 13.25
N GLU A 190 -7.59 -19.24 12.44
CA GLU A 190 -7.62 -19.49 11.00
C GLU A 190 -8.13 -18.30 10.20
N TYR A 191 -7.72 -18.21 8.93
CA TYR A 191 -8.24 -17.23 7.99
C TYR A 191 -9.58 -17.70 7.42
N ARG A 192 -10.64 -16.91 7.59
CA ARG A 192 -11.96 -17.15 7.03
C ARG A 192 -12.33 -16.10 5.99
N LYS A 193 -12.89 -16.56 4.87
CA LYS A 193 -13.51 -15.68 3.87
C LYS A 193 -14.95 -15.39 4.24
N TYR A 194 -15.38 -14.18 3.97
CA TYR A 194 -16.75 -13.74 4.17
C TYR A 194 -17.34 -13.21 2.86
N PRO A 195 -18.68 -13.28 2.68
CA PRO A 195 -19.33 -12.58 1.58
C PRO A 195 -19.00 -11.08 1.58
N ILE A 196 -18.96 -10.48 0.40
CA ILE A 196 -18.78 -9.03 0.25
C ILE A 196 -19.89 -8.32 1.02
N TYR A 197 -19.55 -7.26 1.77
CA TYR A 197 -20.45 -6.50 2.64
C TYR A 197 -21.00 -7.26 3.88
N ALA A 198 -20.38 -8.38 4.26
CA ALA A 198 -20.71 -9.05 5.51
C ALA A 198 -20.37 -8.20 6.75
N LYS A 199 -20.98 -8.57 7.90
CA LYS A 199 -20.79 -7.95 9.23
C LYS A 199 -21.03 -6.44 9.24
N TYR A 200 -22.19 -6.03 8.74
CA TYR A 200 -22.67 -4.65 8.90
C TYR A 200 -22.65 -4.22 10.37
N GLU A 201 -22.15 -3.02 10.63
CA GLU A 201 -22.29 -2.33 11.89
C GLU A 201 -22.50 -0.82 11.68
N ASP A 202 -23.29 -0.19 12.53
CA ASP A 202 -23.28 1.27 12.66
C ASP A 202 -22.19 1.66 13.66
N TYR A 203 -21.17 2.40 13.19
CA TYR A 203 -20.07 2.82 14.04
C TYR A 203 -20.01 4.34 14.15
N THR A 204 -19.98 4.83 15.39
CA THR A 204 -19.87 6.27 15.70
C THR A 204 -18.40 6.65 15.84
N PHE A 205 -17.87 7.30 14.81
CA PHE A 205 -16.57 7.97 14.90
C PHE A 205 -16.70 9.29 15.69
N PRO A 206 -15.60 9.79 16.28
CA PRO A 206 -15.59 11.12 16.89
C PRO A 206 -16.07 12.21 15.93
N ASP A 207 -16.61 13.30 16.49
CA ASP A 207 -16.99 14.48 15.71
C ASP A 207 -15.79 15.01 14.89
N PRO A 208 -15.99 15.47 13.64
CA PRO A 208 -17.29 15.73 12.99
C PRO A 208 -17.85 14.58 12.13
N VAL A 209 -17.21 13.40 12.12
CA VAL A 209 -17.60 12.29 11.22
C VAL A 209 -18.98 11.73 11.61
N GLY A 210 -19.16 11.48 12.91
CA GLY A 210 -20.38 10.90 13.46
C GLY A 210 -20.57 9.43 13.07
N THR A 211 -21.82 8.97 13.09
CA THR A 211 -22.17 7.58 12.77
C THR A 211 -22.17 7.33 11.26
N ILE A 212 -21.45 6.31 10.84
CA ILE A 212 -21.47 5.79 9.47
C ILE A 212 -21.58 4.25 9.47
N PRO A 213 -22.22 3.66 8.44
CA PRO A 213 -22.26 2.21 8.30
C PRO A 213 -20.90 1.68 7.89
N LEU A 214 -20.42 0.63 8.56
CA LEU A 214 -19.22 -0.12 8.20
C LEU A 214 -19.57 -1.57 7.88
N VAL A 215 -18.75 -2.18 7.03
CA VAL A 215 -18.79 -3.61 6.69
C VAL A 215 -17.36 -4.14 6.65
N LEU A 216 -17.18 -5.47 6.61
CA LEU A 216 -15.88 -6.05 6.28
C LEU A 216 -15.47 -5.69 4.83
N PRO A 217 -14.37 -4.95 4.63
CA PRO A 217 -13.88 -4.61 3.31
C PRO A 217 -12.94 -5.71 2.79
N SER A 218 -12.85 -5.83 1.48
CA SER A 218 -11.86 -6.72 0.86
C SER A 218 -10.40 -6.27 1.10
N THR A 219 -10.21 -4.98 1.39
CA THR A 219 -8.92 -4.36 1.70
C THR A 219 -9.00 -3.13 2.61
N PRO A 220 -7.90 -2.79 3.28
CA PRO A 220 -7.80 -1.50 3.94
C PRO A 220 -7.72 -0.38 2.90
N GLY A 221 -8.59 0.63 3.00
CA GLY A 221 -8.59 1.81 2.12
C GLY A 221 -9.79 1.94 1.17
N ALA A 222 -10.74 1.00 1.15
CA ALA A 222 -12.06 1.28 0.60
C ALA A 222 -12.82 2.23 1.53
N ASP A 223 -13.56 3.19 0.98
CA ASP A 223 -14.44 4.05 1.78
C ASP A 223 -15.38 3.18 2.62
N ASN A 224 -15.44 3.43 3.94
CA ASN A 224 -16.25 2.71 4.93
C ASN A 224 -15.85 1.24 5.17
N ALA A 225 -14.65 1.04 5.69
CA ALA A 225 -13.96 -0.23 5.87
C ALA A 225 -13.73 -0.59 7.36
N ALA A 226 -14.41 -1.59 7.91
CA ALA A 226 -14.04 -2.20 9.20
C ALA A 226 -13.29 -3.52 8.99
N THR A 227 -12.03 -3.62 9.42
CA THR A 227 -11.25 -4.87 9.38
C THR A 227 -11.18 -5.43 10.80
N VAL A 228 -11.50 -6.71 10.98
CA VAL A 228 -11.20 -7.47 12.20
C VAL A 228 -9.95 -8.30 11.94
#